data_AF-A0A926ZWD6-F1
#
_entry.id   AF-A0A926ZWD6-F1
#
_cell.length_a   1.000
_cell.length_b   1.000
_cell.length_c   1.000
_cell.angle_alpha   90.00
_cell.angle_beta   90.00
_cell.angle_gamma   90.00
#
_symmetry.space_group_name_H-M   'P 1'
#
loop_
_entity.id
_entity.type
_entity.pdbx_description
1 polymer ?
#
loop_
_entity_poly.entity_id
_entity_poly.type
_entity_poly.pdbx_seq_one_letter_code
_entity_poly.pdbx_strand_id
1 'polypeptide(L)'
;MVGAKYETLGSLAQAAIAKYLKQATRREDAVLADTDPEELHQMRVAMRRLRTALQVFQPGITIPKAGKEPRVADVARQLGELRDLDVIEETLRQRFLPELPQAEQTALETAFTALARRRVRVFKQVKQLLEGEKYRQLKKGLKGWLKQPDLDAIAALPAATAMPDLVLPLVSRLWLHPGWLIGTTETLEIDTQLDPAAVDELIDQNSEPLHSLRKQIKRVRYQLKLIEDLYGDALTAELDNLEAMQETLGQLQDSMILADFLEEAIPDARNQIPSLFSQLADNRYKAWQQWQSLQQTYLDPAMRHHLRLVLLTPEAPGAEPPAKVEKDSKVEAPPETENPAAAVQERPEPTEQSNTVAPQRPVTATAQPTQAKIDAKGGKTTFKTMLKAKGKRQKTKGMGQQG
;
A
#
# COMPACT_ATOMS: atom_id res chain seq x y z
N MET A 1 14.70 27.88 -6.03
CA MET A 1 13.41 28.31 -6.61
C MET A 1 12.63 27.11 -7.14
N VAL A 2 12.13 26.24 -6.24
CA VAL A 2 11.48 24.96 -6.61
C VAL A 2 9.95 25.02 -6.53
N GLY A 3 9.39 26.02 -5.85
CA GLY A 3 7.95 26.09 -5.62
C GLY A 3 7.08 26.48 -6.83
N ALA A 4 7.58 27.19 -7.84
CA ALA A 4 6.73 27.76 -8.90
C ALA A 4 6.15 26.76 -9.94
N LYS A 5 6.30 25.44 -9.76
CA LYS A 5 6.07 24.49 -10.87
C LYS A 5 4.64 23.96 -11.01
N TYR A 6 3.83 23.98 -9.94
CA TYR A 6 2.45 23.45 -9.96
C TYR A 6 1.52 24.28 -9.07
N GLU A 7 0.94 25.33 -9.65
CA GLU A 7 0.07 26.27 -8.91
C GLU A 7 -1.22 25.59 -8.42
N THR A 8 -1.77 24.66 -9.20
CA THR A 8 -3.07 24.02 -8.92
C THR A 8 -3.01 22.50 -8.93
N LEU A 9 -3.97 21.86 -8.25
CA LEU A 9 -4.16 20.40 -8.26
C LEU A 9 -4.23 19.84 -9.69
N GLY A 10 -4.95 20.52 -10.60
CA GLY A 10 -5.09 20.11 -12.00
C GLY A 10 -3.77 20.16 -12.77
N SER A 11 -2.96 21.21 -12.58
CA SER A 11 -1.65 21.34 -13.21
C SER A 11 -0.67 20.24 -12.77
N LEU A 12 -0.68 19.91 -11.48
CA LEU A 12 0.11 18.83 -10.91
C LEU A 12 -0.32 17.46 -11.47
N ALA A 13 -1.64 17.22 -11.54
CA ALA A 13 -2.21 16.00 -12.09
C ALA A 13 -1.82 15.80 -13.55
N GLN A 14 -1.98 16.83 -14.39
CA GLN A 14 -1.63 16.78 -15.81
C GLN A 14 -0.14 16.51 -16.00
N ALA A 15 0.74 17.20 -15.25
CA ALA A 15 2.18 17.01 -15.34
C ALA A 15 2.62 15.60 -14.94
N ALA A 16 2.08 15.07 -13.83
CA ALA A 16 2.37 13.72 -13.37
C ALA A 16 1.93 12.66 -14.40
N ILE A 17 0.69 12.76 -14.89
CA ILE A 17 0.15 11.83 -15.89
C ILE A 17 0.96 11.88 -17.19
N ALA A 18 1.31 13.08 -17.67
CA ALA A 18 2.14 13.27 -18.86
C ALA A 18 3.52 12.62 -18.70
N LYS A 19 4.19 12.88 -17.57
CA LYS A 19 5.52 12.34 -17.24
C LYS A 19 5.51 10.81 -17.28
N TYR A 20 4.60 10.17 -16.54
CA TYR A 20 4.60 8.72 -16.42
C TYR A 20 4.09 8.00 -17.66
N LEU A 21 3.13 8.57 -18.38
CA LEU A 21 2.73 8.03 -19.69
C LEU A 21 3.88 8.08 -20.68
N LYS A 22 4.62 9.19 -20.74
CA LYS A 22 5.81 9.31 -21.61
C LYS A 22 6.89 8.29 -21.24
N GLN A 23 7.19 8.14 -19.95
CA GLN A 23 8.17 7.16 -19.46
C GLN A 23 7.78 5.73 -19.81
N ALA A 24 6.52 5.35 -19.65
CA ALA A 24 6.04 4.01 -19.99
C ALA A 24 6.09 3.76 -21.50
N THR A 25 5.59 4.72 -22.30
CA THR A 25 5.43 4.52 -23.75
C THR A 25 6.76 4.54 -24.52
N ARG A 26 7.79 5.21 -24.01
CA ARG A 26 9.13 5.22 -24.62
C ARG A 26 9.82 3.84 -24.60
N ARG A 27 9.44 2.97 -23.67
CA ARG A 27 10.10 1.67 -23.44
C ARG A 27 9.41 0.51 -24.16
N GLU A 28 8.27 0.76 -24.80
CA GLU A 28 7.43 -0.28 -25.41
C GLU A 28 8.20 -1.15 -26.40
N ASP A 29 8.90 -0.53 -27.36
CA ASP A 29 9.62 -1.26 -28.40
C ASP A 29 10.75 -2.12 -27.81
N ALA A 30 11.45 -1.60 -26.79
CA ALA A 30 12.52 -2.33 -26.11
C ALA A 30 11.97 -3.50 -25.27
N VAL A 31 10.81 -3.33 -24.63
CA VAL A 31 10.12 -4.43 -23.92
C VAL A 31 9.63 -5.50 -24.90
N LEU A 32 9.16 -5.10 -26.08
CA LEU A 32 8.74 -6.04 -27.13
C LEU A 32 9.92 -6.79 -27.77
N ALA A 33 11.12 -6.17 -27.78
CA ALA A 33 12.35 -6.79 -28.25
C ALA A 33 12.91 -7.83 -27.26
N ASP A 34 12.54 -7.75 -25.97
CA ASP A 34 12.94 -8.68 -24.90
C ASP A 34 14.46 -8.88 -24.76
N THR A 35 15.22 -7.80 -24.97
CA THR A 35 16.70 -7.85 -24.94
C THR A 35 17.29 -7.50 -23.58
N ASP A 36 16.60 -6.66 -22.80
CA ASP A 36 17.06 -6.19 -21.49
C ASP A 36 15.90 -6.20 -20.47
N PRO A 37 15.98 -7.02 -19.40
CA PRO A 37 14.98 -7.05 -18.32
C PRO A 37 14.76 -5.68 -17.64
N GLU A 38 15.74 -4.77 -17.70
CA GLU A 38 15.62 -3.45 -17.08
C GLU A 38 14.60 -2.56 -17.80
N GLU A 39 14.44 -2.72 -19.12
CA GLU A 39 13.42 -2.00 -19.89
C GLU A 39 12.00 -2.38 -19.44
N LEU A 40 11.77 -3.67 -19.17
CA LEU A 40 10.53 -4.16 -18.56
C LEU A 40 10.34 -3.62 -17.14
N HIS A 41 11.40 -3.65 -16.32
CA HIS A 41 11.36 -3.12 -14.96
C HIS A 41 10.91 -1.66 -14.95
N GLN A 42 11.55 -0.83 -15.77
CA GLN A 42 11.29 0.60 -15.83
C GLN A 42 9.93 0.92 -16.44
N MET A 43 9.49 0.20 -17.47
CA MET A 43 8.14 0.35 -18.02
C MET A 43 7.08 0.03 -16.96
N ARG A 44 7.27 -1.07 -16.21
CA ARG A 44 6.39 -1.46 -15.10
C ARG A 44 6.37 -0.39 -14.01
N VAL A 45 7.52 0.17 -13.63
CA VAL A 45 7.60 1.28 -12.66
C VAL A 45 6.82 2.49 -13.15
N ALA A 46 6.98 2.88 -14.41
CA ALA A 46 6.25 4.00 -15.00
C ALA A 46 4.74 3.77 -15.02
N MET A 47 4.28 2.57 -15.40
CA MET A 47 2.84 2.22 -15.39
C MET A 47 2.26 2.20 -13.97
N ARG A 48 3.03 1.74 -12.98
CA ARG A 48 2.63 1.80 -11.55
C ARG A 48 2.50 3.25 -11.08
N ARG A 49 3.45 4.12 -11.41
CA ARG A 49 3.40 5.55 -11.06
C ARG A 49 2.26 6.27 -11.76
N LEU A 50 1.99 5.96 -13.03
CA LEU A 50 0.83 6.46 -13.77
C LEU A 50 -0.48 6.06 -13.08
N ARG A 51 -0.60 4.78 -12.70
CA ARG A 51 -1.74 4.29 -11.93
C ARG A 51 -1.92 5.07 -10.63
N THR A 52 -0.84 5.26 -9.87
CA THR A 52 -0.86 6.03 -8.62
C THR A 52 -1.32 7.47 -8.85
N ALA A 53 -0.81 8.16 -9.88
CA ALA A 53 -1.25 9.52 -10.21
C ALA A 53 -2.76 9.57 -10.52
N LEU A 54 -3.27 8.62 -11.30
CA LEU A 54 -4.70 8.52 -11.59
C LEU A 54 -5.56 8.24 -10.36
N GLN A 55 -5.02 7.60 -9.32
CA GLN A 55 -5.73 7.36 -8.05
C GLN A 55 -5.76 8.62 -7.17
N VAL A 56 -4.61 9.26 -6.98
CA VAL A 56 -4.47 10.43 -6.10
C VAL A 56 -5.32 11.58 -6.60
N PHE A 57 -5.22 11.87 -7.91
CA PHE A 57 -5.88 13.02 -8.50
C PHE A 57 -7.30 12.74 -8.97
N GLN A 58 -7.81 11.52 -8.78
CA GLN A 58 -9.15 11.11 -9.21
C GLN A 58 -10.25 12.11 -8.82
N PRO A 59 -10.24 12.74 -7.62
CA PRO A 59 -11.29 13.68 -7.26
C PRO A 59 -11.33 14.95 -8.12
N GLY A 60 -10.23 15.32 -8.80
CA GLY A 60 -10.12 16.54 -9.59
C GLY A 60 -10.02 16.33 -11.10
N ILE A 61 -10.08 15.09 -11.58
CA ILE A 61 -9.92 14.80 -13.00
C ILE A 61 -10.98 13.81 -13.50
N THR A 62 -11.50 14.08 -14.68
CA THR A 62 -12.38 13.16 -15.39
C THR A 62 -11.64 12.49 -16.54
N ILE A 63 -11.34 11.19 -16.37
CA ILE A 63 -10.55 10.41 -17.33
C ILE A 63 -11.48 9.59 -18.24
N PRO A 64 -11.25 9.56 -19.57
CA PRO A 64 -12.05 8.74 -20.49
C PRO A 64 -12.01 7.26 -20.08
N LYS A 65 -13.10 6.52 -20.35
CA LYS A 65 -13.23 5.09 -20.00
C LYS A 65 -12.01 4.25 -20.41
N ALA A 66 -11.36 4.62 -21.51
CA ALA A 66 -10.18 3.94 -22.01
C ALA A 66 -8.88 4.20 -21.23
N GLY A 67 -8.76 5.35 -20.55
CA GLY A 67 -7.60 5.72 -19.74
C GLY A 67 -7.78 5.49 -18.24
N LYS A 68 -8.96 5.05 -17.77
CA LYS A 68 -9.24 4.90 -16.34
C LYS A 68 -8.24 3.97 -15.65
N GLU A 69 -8.00 4.26 -14.38
CA GLU A 69 -7.05 3.56 -13.51
C GLU A 69 -7.09 2.02 -13.61
N PRO A 70 -8.27 1.34 -13.65
CA PRO A 70 -8.29 -0.12 -13.69
C PRO A 70 -7.61 -0.70 -14.94
N ARG A 71 -7.68 0.01 -16.08
CA ARG A 71 -7.01 -0.41 -17.31
C ARG A 71 -5.50 -0.26 -17.20
N VAL A 72 -5.02 0.80 -16.54
CA VAL A 72 -3.58 0.97 -16.26
C VAL A 72 -3.11 -0.09 -15.26
N ALA A 73 -3.91 -0.39 -14.25
CA ALA A 73 -3.65 -1.44 -13.28
C ALA A 73 -3.53 -2.82 -13.94
N ASP A 74 -4.40 -3.14 -14.89
CA ASP A 74 -4.34 -4.39 -15.64
C ASP A 74 -3.05 -4.56 -16.45
N VAL A 75 -2.55 -3.46 -17.04
CA VAL A 75 -1.27 -3.49 -17.77
C VAL A 75 -0.10 -3.60 -16.80
N ALA A 76 -0.06 -2.78 -15.75
CA ALA A 76 0.99 -2.84 -14.73
C ALA A 76 1.08 -4.22 -14.08
N ARG A 77 -0.07 -4.89 -13.86
CA ARG A 77 -0.13 -6.24 -13.31
C ARG A 77 0.50 -7.27 -14.25
N GLN A 78 0.17 -7.26 -15.53
CA GLN A 78 0.72 -8.22 -16.49
C GLN A 78 2.23 -8.02 -16.72
N LEU A 79 2.69 -6.77 -16.77
CA LEU A 79 4.13 -6.46 -16.79
C LEU A 79 4.82 -6.94 -15.50
N GLY A 80 4.14 -6.81 -14.35
CA GLY A 80 4.61 -7.31 -13.07
C GLY A 80 4.77 -8.82 -13.05
N GLU A 81 3.78 -9.56 -13.55
CA GLU A 81 3.83 -11.03 -13.61
C GLU A 81 5.03 -11.56 -14.42
N LEU A 82 5.49 -10.83 -15.44
CA LEU A 82 6.72 -11.16 -16.16
C LEU A 82 7.97 -10.80 -15.35
N ARG A 83 8.06 -9.57 -14.83
CA ARG A 83 9.24 -9.12 -14.06
C ARG A 83 9.43 -9.93 -12.80
N ASP A 84 8.37 -10.41 -12.16
CA ASP A 84 8.46 -11.25 -10.97
C ASP A 84 9.23 -12.55 -11.28
N LEU A 85 9.08 -13.12 -12.50
CA LEU A 85 9.86 -14.28 -12.93
C LEU A 85 11.33 -13.94 -13.14
N ASP A 86 11.62 -12.80 -13.79
CA ASP A 86 13.00 -12.33 -13.98
C ASP A 86 13.69 -12.09 -12.63
N VAL A 87 12.98 -11.52 -11.66
CA VAL A 87 13.50 -11.27 -10.30
C VAL A 87 13.76 -12.58 -9.56
N ILE A 88 12.88 -13.57 -9.67
CA ILE A 88 13.10 -14.89 -9.07
C ILE A 88 14.36 -15.54 -9.66
N GLU A 89 14.48 -15.55 -11.00
CA GLU A 89 15.66 -16.12 -11.67
C GLU A 89 16.95 -15.40 -11.27
N GLU A 90 16.94 -14.05 -11.30
CA GLU A 90 18.05 -13.20 -10.89
C GLU A 90 18.46 -13.49 -9.43
N THR A 91 17.49 -13.57 -8.52
CA THR A 91 17.70 -13.87 -7.11
C THR A 91 18.33 -15.24 -6.91
N LEU A 92 17.79 -16.28 -7.56
CA LEU A 92 18.33 -17.64 -7.46
C LEU A 92 19.77 -17.71 -7.99
N ARG A 93 20.05 -17.09 -9.15
CA ARG A 93 21.38 -17.13 -9.76
C ARG A 93 22.43 -16.34 -9.00
N GLN A 94 22.08 -15.15 -8.50
CA GLN A 94 23.06 -14.24 -7.90
C GLN A 94 23.24 -14.45 -6.41
N ARG A 95 22.17 -14.78 -5.68
CA ARG A 95 22.21 -14.84 -4.20
C ARG A 95 22.34 -16.26 -3.66
N PHE A 96 21.69 -17.23 -4.27
CA PHE A 96 21.62 -18.58 -3.73
C PHE A 96 22.62 -19.52 -4.41
N LEU A 97 22.59 -19.63 -5.74
CA LEU A 97 23.39 -20.58 -6.51
C LEU A 97 24.89 -20.62 -6.15
N PRO A 98 25.60 -19.48 -5.93
CA PRO A 98 27.04 -19.50 -5.66
C PRO A 98 27.43 -20.19 -4.34
N GLU A 99 26.53 -20.22 -3.36
CA GLU A 99 26.79 -20.74 -2.01
C GLU A 99 26.26 -22.16 -1.80
N LEU A 100 25.56 -22.73 -2.79
CA LEU A 100 24.92 -24.04 -2.66
C LEU A 100 25.87 -25.20 -2.96
N PRO A 101 25.72 -26.34 -2.27
CA PRO A 101 26.41 -27.58 -2.64
C PRO A 101 26.10 -28.01 -4.08
N GLN A 102 27.05 -28.68 -4.75
CA GLN A 102 26.91 -29.08 -6.16
C GLN A 102 25.66 -29.95 -6.44
N ALA A 103 25.28 -30.80 -5.49
CA ALA A 103 24.06 -31.61 -5.60
C ALA A 103 22.79 -30.74 -5.63
N GLU A 104 22.73 -29.72 -4.76
CA GLU A 104 21.61 -28.77 -4.70
C GLU A 104 21.57 -27.86 -5.94
N GLN A 105 22.73 -27.43 -6.45
CA GLN A 105 22.81 -26.69 -7.72
C GLN A 105 22.20 -27.50 -8.88
N THR A 106 22.49 -28.80 -8.92
CA THR A 106 21.94 -29.70 -9.95
C THR A 106 20.43 -29.83 -9.84
N ALA A 107 19.90 -29.97 -8.62
CA ALA A 107 18.45 -30.02 -8.39
C ALA A 107 17.76 -28.70 -8.81
N LEU A 108 18.42 -27.56 -8.59
CA LEU A 108 17.90 -26.22 -8.90
C LEU A 108 17.74 -25.97 -10.41
N GLU A 109 18.44 -26.70 -11.28
CA GLU A 109 18.24 -26.64 -12.74
C GLU A 109 16.79 -27.01 -13.15
N THR A 110 16.12 -27.85 -12.37
CA THR A 110 14.68 -28.14 -12.58
C THR A 110 13.83 -26.89 -12.38
N ALA A 111 14.15 -26.07 -11.37
CA ALA A 111 13.47 -24.81 -11.12
C ALA A 111 13.76 -23.77 -12.23
N PHE A 112 15.00 -23.64 -12.69
CA PHE A 112 15.32 -22.75 -13.82
C PHE A 112 14.59 -23.16 -15.10
N THR A 113 14.50 -24.46 -15.38
CA THR A 113 13.73 -24.96 -16.52
C THR A 113 12.25 -24.61 -16.40
N ALA A 114 11.67 -24.75 -15.20
CA ALA A 114 10.28 -24.36 -14.95
C ALA A 114 10.06 -22.84 -15.10
N LEU A 115 10.98 -22.01 -14.59
CA LEU A 115 10.95 -20.55 -14.76
C LEU A 115 11.00 -20.16 -16.22
N ALA A 116 11.97 -20.66 -16.98
CA ALA A 116 12.13 -20.33 -18.39
C ALA A 116 10.86 -20.65 -19.20
N ARG A 117 10.27 -21.83 -18.98
CA ARG A 117 8.99 -22.22 -19.62
C ARG A 117 7.85 -21.28 -19.24
N ARG A 118 7.77 -20.86 -17.97
CA ARG A 118 6.74 -19.94 -17.49
C ARG A 118 6.94 -18.55 -18.07
N ARG A 119 8.18 -18.05 -18.11
CA ARG A 119 8.57 -16.74 -18.66
C ARG A 119 8.15 -16.62 -20.11
N VAL A 120 8.46 -17.60 -20.96
CA VAL A 120 8.05 -17.62 -22.38
C VAL A 120 6.53 -17.49 -22.53
N ARG A 121 5.75 -18.20 -21.72
CA ARG A 121 4.28 -18.14 -21.75
C ARG A 121 3.76 -16.76 -21.33
N VAL A 122 4.30 -16.18 -20.25
CA VAL A 122 3.87 -14.87 -19.74
C VAL A 122 4.31 -13.76 -20.68
N PHE A 123 5.52 -13.83 -21.24
CA PHE A 123 6.01 -12.88 -22.24
C PHE A 123 5.10 -12.82 -23.47
N LYS A 124 4.62 -13.98 -23.97
CA LYS A 124 3.63 -14.01 -25.05
C LYS A 124 2.35 -13.24 -24.71
N GLN A 125 1.89 -13.30 -23.46
CA GLN A 125 0.71 -12.55 -23.00
C GLN A 125 1.00 -11.05 -22.93
N VAL A 126 2.17 -10.65 -22.42
CA VAL A 126 2.61 -9.25 -22.40
C VAL A 126 2.70 -8.69 -23.82
N LYS A 127 3.27 -9.44 -24.76
CA LYS A 127 3.35 -9.04 -26.17
C LYS A 127 1.95 -8.80 -26.76
N GLN A 128 1.04 -9.76 -26.60
CA GLN A 128 -0.35 -9.62 -27.06
C GLN A 128 -1.08 -8.44 -26.43
N LEU A 129 -0.81 -8.14 -25.17
CA LEU A 129 -1.37 -7.00 -24.47
C LEU A 129 -0.89 -5.68 -25.09
N LEU A 130 0.42 -5.52 -25.28
CA LEU A 130 1.03 -4.28 -25.77
C LEU A 130 0.73 -4.04 -27.26
N GLU A 131 0.62 -5.09 -28.07
CA GLU A 131 0.19 -4.99 -29.47
C GLU A 131 -1.33 -4.84 -29.62
N GLY A 132 -2.08 -5.11 -28.54
CA GLY A 132 -3.52 -5.19 -28.53
C GLY A 132 -4.25 -3.85 -28.61
N GLU A 133 -5.49 -3.91 -29.12
CA GLU A 133 -6.34 -2.73 -29.32
C GLU A 133 -6.67 -2.00 -28.01
N LYS A 134 -6.86 -2.73 -26.91
CA LYS A 134 -7.15 -2.13 -25.60
C LYS A 134 -6.03 -1.22 -25.12
N TYR A 135 -4.77 -1.60 -25.35
CA TYR A 135 -3.62 -0.78 -24.97
C TYR A 135 -3.47 0.44 -25.88
N ARG A 136 -3.69 0.29 -27.19
CA ARG A 136 -3.75 1.44 -28.12
C ARG A 136 -4.82 2.46 -27.69
N GLN A 137 -6.01 2.00 -27.33
CA GLN A 137 -7.10 2.86 -26.83
C GLN A 137 -6.74 3.55 -25.52
N LEU A 138 -6.04 2.86 -24.60
CA LEU A 138 -5.54 3.46 -23.37
C LEU A 138 -4.59 4.62 -23.67
N LYS A 139 -3.59 4.39 -24.53
CA LYS A 139 -2.63 5.43 -24.94
C LYS A 139 -3.32 6.59 -25.63
N LYS A 140 -4.24 6.31 -26.56
CA LYS A 140 -5.00 7.35 -27.27
C LYS A 140 -5.88 8.15 -26.32
N GLY A 141 -6.56 7.49 -25.39
CA GLY A 141 -7.42 8.13 -24.40
C GLY A 141 -6.66 9.07 -23.48
N LEU A 142 -5.54 8.62 -22.92
CA LEU A 142 -4.71 9.47 -22.05
C LEU A 142 -4.00 10.59 -22.82
N LYS A 143 -3.48 10.33 -24.03
CA LYS A 143 -2.90 11.38 -24.89
C LYS A 143 -3.95 12.42 -25.31
N GLY A 144 -5.18 11.99 -25.57
CA GLY A 144 -6.30 12.88 -25.87
C GLY A 144 -6.63 13.79 -24.69
N TRP A 145 -6.81 13.19 -23.51
CA TRP A 145 -7.04 13.95 -22.27
C TRP A 145 -5.91 14.92 -21.96
N LEU A 146 -4.63 14.55 -22.18
CA LEU A 146 -3.51 15.47 -21.96
C LEU A 146 -3.53 16.72 -22.87
N LYS A 147 -4.14 16.63 -24.06
CA LYS A 147 -4.29 17.78 -24.98
C LYS A 147 -5.43 18.71 -24.57
N GLN A 148 -6.50 18.14 -24.04
CA GLN A 148 -7.69 18.85 -23.57
C GLN A 148 -8.15 18.21 -22.26
N PRO A 149 -7.54 18.60 -21.12
CA PRO A 149 -7.87 18.01 -19.82
C PRO A 149 -9.29 18.35 -19.42
N ASP A 150 -10.02 17.31 -19.01
CA ASP A 150 -11.32 17.46 -18.35
C ASP A 150 -11.07 17.48 -16.84
N LEU A 151 -11.21 18.67 -16.25
CA LEU A 151 -10.86 19.00 -14.87
C LEU A 151 -12.12 19.39 -14.10
N ASP A 152 -12.29 18.79 -12.92
CA ASP A 152 -13.38 19.12 -12.02
C ASP A 152 -13.07 20.39 -11.19
N ALA A 153 -14.08 20.98 -10.55
CA ALA A 153 -13.94 22.26 -9.83
C ALA A 153 -12.81 22.26 -8.78
N ILE A 154 -12.60 21.14 -8.09
CA ILE A 154 -11.54 21.03 -7.08
C ILE A 154 -10.13 21.12 -7.68
N ALA A 155 -9.97 20.86 -8.98
CA ALA A 155 -8.69 20.92 -9.67
C ALA A 155 -8.11 22.33 -9.71
N ALA A 156 -8.96 23.34 -9.54
CA ALA A 156 -8.57 24.75 -9.47
C ALA A 156 -7.95 25.12 -8.11
N LEU A 157 -8.12 24.30 -7.07
CA LEU A 157 -7.53 24.57 -5.76
C LEU A 157 -6.01 24.57 -5.84
N PRO A 158 -5.32 25.41 -5.05
CA PRO A 158 -3.89 25.33 -4.89
C PRO A 158 -3.48 23.92 -4.45
N ALA A 159 -2.42 23.37 -5.07
CA ALA A 159 -1.99 22.00 -4.77
C ALA A 159 -1.67 21.84 -3.27
N ALA A 160 -0.98 22.81 -2.67
CA ALA A 160 -0.65 22.84 -1.25
C ALA A 160 -1.90 22.80 -0.34
N THR A 161 -3.02 23.39 -0.76
CA THR A 161 -4.28 23.35 -0.01
C THR A 161 -4.97 22.00 -0.13
N ALA A 162 -5.03 21.41 -1.32
CA ALA A 162 -5.77 20.17 -1.56
C ALA A 162 -5.01 18.90 -1.15
N MET A 163 -3.67 18.92 -1.13
CA MET A 163 -2.87 17.72 -0.87
C MET A 163 -3.12 17.09 0.50
N PRO A 164 -3.11 17.84 1.63
CA PRO A 164 -3.35 17.26 2.95
C PRO A 164 -4.65 16.44 3.01
N ASP A 165 -5.73 16.98 2.43
CA ASP A 165 -7.05 16.34 2.40
C ASP A 165 -7.08 15.03 1.60
N LEU A 166 -6.24 14.94 0.56
CA LEU A 166 -6.13 13.73 -0.26
C LEU A 166 -5.24 12.65 0.39
N VAL A 167 -4.18 13.05 1.10
CA VAL A 167 -3.17 12.10 1.58
C VAL A 167 -3.30 11.67 3.04
N LEU A 168 -3.79 12.52 3.93
CA LEU A 168 -3.99 12.16 5.34
C LEU A 168 -4.94 10.97 5.52
N PRO A 169 -6.05 10.82 4.76
CA PRO A 169 -6.89 9.62 4.87
C PRO A 169 -6.18 8.32 4.49
N LEU A 170 -5.12 8.37 3.68
CA LEU A 170 -4.30 7.19 3.34
C LEU A 170 -3.37 6.81 4.50
N VAL A 171 -2.77 7.81 5.14
CA VAL A 171 -1.88 7.65 6.28
C VAL A 171 -2.66 7.17 7.51
N SER A 172 -3.85 7.72 7.77
CA SER A 172 -4.74 7.22 8.83
C SER A 172 -5.08 5.74 8.65
N ARG A 173 -5.37 5.30 7.42
CA ARG A 173 -5.58 3.87 7.12
C ARG A 173 -4.33 3.02 7.32
N LEU A 174 -3.14 3.56 7.08
CA LEU A 174 -1.89 2.86 7.37
C LEU A 174 -1.69 2.65 8.88
N TRP A 175 -1.89 3.70 9.69
CA TRP A 175 -1.71 3.63 11.14
C TRP A 175 -2.74 2.76 11.86
N LEU A 176 -3.92 2.59 11.29
CA LEU A 176 -4.98 1.72 11.81
C LEU A 176 -4.87 0.28 11.30
N HIS A 177 -3.85 -0.04 10.50
CA HIS A 177 -3.73 -1.36 9.91
C HIS A 177 -3.36 -2.41 10.99
N PRO A 178 -4.09 -3.54 11.12
CA PRO A 178 -3.87 -4.51 12.19
C PRO A 178 -2.51 -5.21 12.12
N GLY A 179 -1.89 -5.24 10.93
CA GLY A 179 -0.55 -5.79 10.73
C GLY A 179 0.54 -5.18 11.62
N TRP A 180 0.34 -3.97 12.17
CA TRP A 180 1.26 -3.36 13.14
C TRP A 180 1.30 -4.07 14.48
N LEU A 181 0.30 -4.91 14.78
CA LEU A 181 0.14 -5.59 16.07
C LEU A 181 0.58 -7.06 16.00
N ILE A 182 1.09 -7.53 14.86
CA ILE A 182 1.61 -8.89 14.75
C ILE A 182 2.92 -8.96 15.53
N GLY A 183 3.03 -9.94 16.42
CA GLY A 183 4.20 -10.09 17.30
C GLY A 183 4.22 -9.12 18.48
N THR A 184 3.10 -8.49 18.82
CA THR A 184 2.97 -7.69 20.04
C THR A 184 2.16 -8.41 21.12
N THR A 185 2.43 -8.10 22.39
CA THR A 185 1.64 -8.51 23.55
C THR A 185 0.34 -7.70 23.65
N GLU A 186 -0.52 -8.03 24.63
CA GLU A 186 -1.74 -7.27 24.93
C GLU A 186 -1.46 -5.81 25.32
N THR A 187 -0.26 -5.52 25.84
CA THR A 187 0.21 -4.16 26.19
C THR A 187 0.87 -3.44 25.02
N LEU A 188 0.83 -4.00 23.80
CA LEU A 188 1.47 -3.49 22.58
C LEU A 188 3.00 -3.48 22.62
N GLU A 189 3.61 -4.28 23.50
CA GLU A 189 5.05 -4.48 23.54
C GLU A 189 5.47 -5.56 22.53
N ILE A 190 6.59 -5.39 21.86
CA ILE A 190 7.07 -6.35 20.85
C ILE A 190 7.73 -7.53 21.56
N ASP A 191 7.32 -8.75 21.19
CA ASP A 191 7.96 -9.96 21.67
C ASP A 191 9.25 -10.26 20.87
N THR A 192 10.40 -9.87 21.44
CA THR A 192 11.72 -10.09 20.84
C THR A 192 12.34 -11.44 21.21
N GLN A 193 11.66 -12.29 21.99
CA GLN A 193 12.23 -13.54 22.54
C GLN A 193 11.88 -14.77 21.71
N LEU A 194 11.21 -14.60 20.57
CA LEU A 194 10.85 -15.69 19.68
C LEU A 194 12.09 -16.31 19.02
N ASP A 195 12.16 -17.65 19.09
CA ASP A 195 13.15 -18.42 18.35
C ASP A 195 12.80 -18.45 16.83
N PRO A 196 13.73 -18.87 15.96
CA PRO A 196 13.48 -18.89 14.52
C PRO A 196 12.28 -19.71 14.06
N ALA A 197 11.98 -20.83 14.74
CA ALA A 197 10.86 -21.69 14.37
C ALA A 197 9.51 -21.05 14.74
N ALA A 198 9.44 -20.44 15.93
CA ALA A 198 8.28 -19.68 16.37
C ALA A 198 8.02 -18.45 15.50
N VAL A 199 9.07 -17.75 15.05
CA VAL A 199 8.96 -16.64 14.08
C VAL A 199 8.39 -17.11 12.75
N ASP A 200 8.89 -18.22 12.20
CA ASP A 200 8.38 -18.78 10.95
C ASP A 200 6.90 -19.16 11.06
N GLU A 201 6.49 -19.81 12.16
CA GLU A 201 5.10 -20.14 12.41
C GLU A 201 4.22 -18.88 12.55
N LEU A 202 4.69 -17.87 13.29
CA LEU A 202 3.99 -16.60 13.46
C LEU A 202 3.78 -15.89 12.10
N ILE A 203 4.81 -15.85 11.26
CA ILE A 203 4.73 -15.23 9.93
C ILE A 203 3.76 -16.00 9.04
N ASP A 204 3.80 -17.33 9.03
CA ASP A 204 2.89 -18.15 8.21
C ASP A 204 1.42 -17.93 8.60
N GLN A 205 1.13 -17.99 9.90
CA GLN A 205 -0.20 -17.77 10.47
C GLN A 205 -0.73 -16.36 10.18
N ASN A 206 0.16 -15.36 10.08
CA ASN A 206 -0.17 -13.94 9.88
C ASN A 206 0.27 -13.40 8.51
N SER A 207 0.44 -14.29 7.53
CA SER A 207 0.91 -13.93 6.19
C SER A 207 0.02 -12.89 5.51
N GLU A 208 -1.32 -13.01 5.59
CA GLU A 208 -2.24 -12.04 4.98
C GLU A 208 -2.23 -10.66 5.68
N PRO A 209 -2.32 -10.52 7.02
CA PRO A 209 -2.13 -9.24 7.70
C PRO A 209 -0.81 -8.54 7.38
N LEU A 210 0.31 -9.27 7.37
CA LEU A 210 1.63 -8.70 7.04
C LEU A 210 1.69 -8.27 5.55
N HIS A 211 1.15 -9.10 4.66
CA HIS A 211 1.10 -8.82 3.23
C HIS A 211 0.22 -7.60 2.91
N SER A 212 -0.94 -7.49 3.56
CA SER A 212 -1.85 -6.36 3.41
C SER A 212 -1.27 -5.07 4.00
N LEU A 213 -0.54 -5.15 5.11
CA LEU A 213 0.20 -4.01 5.67
C LEU A 213 1.23 -3.51 4.67
N ARG A 214 2.05 -4.41 4.13
CA ARG A 214 3.03 -4.06 3.09
C ARG A 214 2.36 -3.39 1.90
N LYS A 215 1.22 -3.90 1.41
CA LYS A 215 0.46 -3.25 0.33
C LYS A 215 0.04 -1.83 0.70
N GLN A 216 -0.41 -1.61 1.93
CA GLN A 216 -0.80 -0.28 2.40
C GLN A 216 0.40 0.67 2.51
N ILE A 217 1.54 0.21 3.02
CA ILE A 217 2.82 0.98 3.05
C ILE A 217 3.22 1.37 1.63
N LYS A 218 3.28 0.42 0.69
CA LYS A 218 3.56 0.69 -0.73
C LYS A 218 2.65 1.76 -1.29
N ARG A 219 1.35 1.65 -0.99
CA ARG A 219 0.33 2.57 -1.47
C ARG A 219 0.54 3.98 -0.90
N VAL A 220 0.85 4.12 0.39
CA VAL A 220 1.15 5.42 1.00
C VAL A 220 2.45 5.97 0.39
N ARG A 221 3.54 5.21 0.43
CA ARG A 221 4.85 5.62 -0.08
C ARG A 221 4.79 6.12 -1.52
N TYR A 222 4.13 5.39 -2.43
CA TYR A 222 4.05 5.81 -3.83
C TYR A 222 3.22 7.07 -4.05
N GLN A 223 2.19 7.27 -3.23
CA GLN A 223 1.36 8.48 -3.31
C GLN A 223 2.07 9.68 -2.70
N LEU A 224 2.80 9.50 -1.60
CA LEU A 224 3.63 10.54 -1.00
C LEU A 224 4.83 10.89 -1.90
N LYS A 225 5.47 9.90 -2.54
CA LYS A 225 6.56 10.14 -3.51
C LYS A 225 6.12 10.96 -4.72
N LEU A 226 4.83 10.94 -5.05
CA LEU A 226 4.28 11.74 -6.15
C LEU A 226 4.33 13.24 -5.85
N ILE A 227 4.28 13.60 -4.57
CA ILE A 227 4.13 14.97 -4.09
C ILE A 227 5.35 15.43 -3.27
N GLU A 228 6.43 14.65 -3.27
CA GLU A 228 7.68 14.95 -2.57
C GLU A 228 8.17 16.38 -2.83
N ASP A 229 8.14 16.82 -4.09
CA ASP A 229 8.53 18.17 -4.49
C ASP A 229 7.73 19.30 -3.80
N LEU A 230 6.55 19.01 -3.23
CA LEU A 230 5.71 19.97 -2.50
C LEU A 230 6.02 20.04 -0.99
N TYR A 231 6.75 19.07 -0.45
CA TYR A 231 7.00 18.94 0.98
C TYR A 231 8.49 18.93 1.35
N GLY A 232 9.38 18.87 0.34
CA GLY A 232 10.81 18.99 0.54
C GLY A 232 11.41 17.86 1.39
N ASP A 233 12.51 18.19 2.08
CA ASP A 233 13.36 17.22 2.78
C ASP A 233 12.63 16.52 3.93
N ALA A 234 11.65 17.18 4.56
CA ALA A 234 10.86 16.59 5.64
C ALA A 234 10.08 15.34 5.18
N LEU A 235 9.52 15.37 3.97
CA LEU A 235 8.83 14.20 3.42
C LEU A 235 9.80 13.16 2.85
N THR A 236 10.96 13.58 2.34
CA THR A 236 12.01 12.67 1.87
C THR A 236 12.45 11.71 2.98
N ALA A 237 12.71 12.23 4.19
CA ALA A 237 13.10 11.40 5.33
C ALA A 237 12.02 10.36 5.69
N GLU A 238 10.74 10.73 5.66
CA GLU A 238 9.63 9.80 5.91
C GLU A 238 9.45 8.78 4.78
N LEU A 239 9.73 9.16 3.53
CA LEU A 239 9.71 8.25 2.39
C LEU A 239 10.78 7.17 2.50
N ASP A 240 11.96 7.51 3.03
CA ASP A 240 13.06 6.57 3.28
C ASP A 240 12.66 5.56 4.38
N ASN A 241 12.01 6.01 5.45
CA ASN A 241 11.49 5.12 6.49
C ASN A 241 10.41 4.17 5.94
N LEU A 242 9.46 4.69 5.14
CA LEU A 242 8.46 3.87 4.45
C LEU A 242 9.09 2.93 3.42
N GLU A 243 10.25 3.29 2.86
CA GLU A 243 11.02 2.42 2.00
C GLU A 243 11.62 1.24 2.76
N ALA A 244 12.32 1.51 3.87
CA ALA A 244 12.86 0.47 4.74
C ALA A 244 11.76 -0.53 5.17
N MET A 245 10.61 -0.04 5.66
CA MET A 245 9.49 -0.92 6.02
C MET A 245 8.99 -1.78 4.86
N GLN A 246 8.85 -1.17 3.67
CA GLN A 246 8.39 -1.88 2.47
C GLN A 246 9.37 -2.99 2.06
N GLU A 247 10.67 -2.71 2.16
CA GLU A 247 11.75 -3.61 1.79
C GLU A 247 11.83 -4.78 2.77
N THR A 248 11.85 -4.52 4.08
CA THR A 248 11.90 -5.57 5.10
C THR A 248 10.70 -6.50 5.03
N LEU A 249 9.47 -5.97 5.01
CA LEU A 249 8.27 -6.80 4.79
C LEU A 249 8.26 -7.46 3.41
N GLY A 250 8.96 -6.86 2.44
CA GLY A 250 9.19 -7.44 1.12
C GLY A 250 10.02 -8.70 1.19
N GLN A 251 11.14 -8.66 1.90
CA GLN A 251 12.02 -9.82 2.08
C GLN A 251 11.29 -11.00 2.72
N LEU A 252 10.45 -10.74 3.73
CA LEU A 252 9.60 -11.77 4.35
C LEU A 252 8.67 -12.43 3.31
N GLN A 253 7.93 -11.62 2.57
CA GLN A 253 7.00 -12.10 1.56
C GLN A 253 7.71 -12.83 0.41
N ASP A 254 8.82 -12.27 -0.07
CA ASP A 254 9.55 -12.77 -1.22
C ASP A 254 10.24 -14.10 -0.88
N SER A 255 10.73 -14.28 0.36
CA SER A 255 11.23 -15.57 0.85
C SER A 255 10.15 -16.65 0.88
N MET A 256 8.93 -16.34 1.35
CA MET A 256 7.80 -17.28 1.31
C MET A 256 7.38 -17.63 -0.13
N ILE A 257 7.28 -16.62 -1.01
CA ILE A 257 6.92 -16.85 -2.42
C ILE A 257 7.97 -17.71 -3.13
N LEU A 258 9.25 -17.50 -2.82
CA LEU A 258 10.34 -18.29 -3.39
C LEU A 258 10.29 -19.74 -2.91
N ALA A 259 10.04 -19.97 -1.62
CA ALA A 259 9.83 -21.30 -1.07
C ALA A 259 8.67 -22.03 -1.76
N ASP A 260 7.50 -21.39 -1.87
CA ASP A 260 6.33 -21.93 -2.58
C ASP A 260 6.65 -22.29 -4.04
N PHE A 261 7.40 -21.43 -4.73
CA PHE A 261 7.79 -21.67 -6.12
C PHE A 261 8.73 -22.88 -6.24
N LEU A 262 9.71 -23.02 -5.35
CA LEU A 262 10.66 -24.12 -5.36
C LEU A 262 9.97 -25.46 -5.06
N GLU A 263 9.03 -25.48 -4.11
CA GLU A 263 8.20 -26.67 -3.83
C GLU A 263 7.29 -27.06 -5.00
N GLU A 264 6.81 -26.09 -5.78
CA GLU A 264 6.04 -26.37 -7.01
C GLU A 264 6.95 -26.92 -8.12
N ALA A 265 8.17 -26.41 -8.24
CA ALA A 265 9.05 -26.70 -9.36
C ALA A 265 9.89 -27.98 -9.18
N ILE A 266 10.31 -28.27 -7.95
CA ILE A 266 11.20 -29.39 -7.62
C ILE A 266 10.43 -30.42 -6.80
N PRO A 267 10.30 -31.68 -7.26
CA PRO A 267 9.72 -32.75 -6.46
C PRO A 267 10.52 -32.95 -5.17
N ASP A 268 9.87 -33.01 -4.02
CA ASP A 268 10.54 -33.17 -2.72
C ASP A 268 11.63 -32.11 -2.45
N ALA A 269 11.36 -30.86 -2.84
CA ALA A 269 12.31 -29.75 -2.81
C ALA A 269 13.07 -29.62 -1.47
N ARG A 270 12.38 -29.75 -0.33
CA ARG A 270 13.00 -29.57 0.99
C ARG A 270 14.12 -30.57 1.28
N ASN A 271 14.07 -31.77 0.71
CA ASN A 271 15.10 -32.79 0.85
C ASN A 271 16.18 -32.68 -0.24
N GLN A 272 15.82 -32.19 -1.43
CA GLN A 272 16.78 -32.02 -2.54
C GLN A 272 17.64 -30.77 -2.44
N ILE A 273 17.11 -29.69 -1.84
CA ILE A 273 17.79 -28.40 -1.67
C ILE A 273 17.69 -27.87 -0.21
N PRO A 274 18.06 -28.68 0.80
CA PRO A 274 17.86 -28.33 2.21
C PRO A 274 18.64 -27.09 2.63
N SER A 275 19.86 -26.86 2.09
CA SER A 275 20.65 -25.67 2.42
C SER A 275 19.95 -24.40 1.96
N LEU A 276 19.34 -24.42 0.77
CA LEU A 276 18.56 -23.29 0.26
C LEU A 276 17.37 -22.97 1.19
N PHE A 277 16.60 -23.99 1.61
CA PHE A 277 15.48 -23.77 2.54
C PHE A 277 15.94 -23.25 3.91
N SER A 278 17.09 -23.68 4.40
CA SER A 278 17.70 -23.13 5.62
C SER A 278 18.03 -21.64 5.45
N GLN A 279 18.68 -21.26 4.34
CA GLN A 279 18.98 -19.85 4.06
C GLN A 279 17.70 -19.00 3.94
N LEU A 280 16.62 -19.54 3.38
CA LEU A 280 15.34 -18.83 3.31
C LEU A 280 14.74 -18.60 4.71
N ALA A 281 14.84 -19.56 5.61
CA ALA A 281 14.41 -19.42 7.01
C ALA A 281 15.25 -18.39 7.76
N ASP A 282 16.57 -18.45 7.64
CA ASP A 282 17.49 -17.48 8.25
C ASP A 282 17.21 -16.06 7.75
N ASN A 283 16.94 -15.91 6.45
CA ASN A 283 16.58 -14.62 5.85
C ASN A 283 15.25 -14.09 6.41
N ARG A 284 14.25 -14.96 6.62
CA ARG A 284 12.98 -14.54 7.25
C ARG A 284 13.20 -14.10 8.69
N TYR A 285 13.97 -14.84 9.46
CA TYR A 285 14.27 -14.49 10.85
C TYR A 285 14.98 -13.13 10.95
N LYS A 286 16.01 -12.90 10.14
CA LYS A 286 16.71 -11.60 10.09
C LYS A 286 15.81 -10.44 9.67
N ALA A 287 15.00 -10.64 8.63
CA ALA A 287 14.04 -9.63 8.18
C ALA A 287 12.96 -9.36 9.24
N TRP A 288 12.55 -10.38 10.00
CA TRP A 288 11.62 -10.20 11.12
C TRP A 288 12.21 -9.33 12.23
N GLN A 289 13.47 -9.56 12.63
CA GLN A 289 14.16 -8.74 13.62
C GLN A 289 14.29 -7.27 13.17
N GLN A 290 14.61 -7.04 11.89
CA GLN A 290 14.62 -5.70 11.31
C GLN A 290 13.22 -5.07 11.31
N TRP A 291 12.19 -5.87 11.00
CA TRP A 291 10.81 -5.41 11.02
C TRP A 291 10.40 -4.98 12.42
N GLN A 292 10.76 -5.75 13.45
CA GLN A 292 10.48 -5.42 14.84
C GLN A 292 11.09 -4.07 15.26
N SER A 293 12.30 -3.76 14.83
CA SER A 293 12.92 -2.44 15.08
C SER A 293 12.11 -1.30 14.46
N LEU A 294 11.71 -1.44 13.19
CA LEU A 294 10.87 -0.44 12.50
C LEU A 294 9.46 -0.35 13.09
N GLN A 295 8.90 -1.49 13.47
CA GLN A 295 7.60 -1.61 14.14
C GLN A 295 7.62 -0.84 15.45
N GLN A 296 8.69 -0.97 16.25
CA GLN A 296 8.82 -0.28 17.54
C GLN A 296 8.77 1.24 17.36
N THR A 297 9.55 1.78 16.41
CA THR A 297 9.58 3.20 16.10
C THR A 297 8.18 3.73 15.76
N TYR A 298 7.42 2.98 14.98
CA TYR A 298 6.08 3.40 14.53
C TYR A 298 4.95 2.89 15.42
N LEU A 299 5.20 2.20 16.54
CA LEU A 299 4.22 2.02 17.60
C LEU A 299 4.16 3.24 18.53
N ASP A 300 5.21 4.05 18.57
CA ASP A 300 5.23 5.34 19.26
C ASP A 300 4.22 6.33 18.62
N PRO A 301 3.23 6.83 19.39
CA PRO A 301 2.29 7.84 18.92
C PRO A 301 2.96 9.12 18.41
N ALA A 302 4.10 9.52 18.97
CA ALA A 302 4.83 10.73 18.57
C ALA A 302 5.35 10.62 17.14
N MET A 303 5.90 9.47 16.76
CA MET A 303 6.37 9.19 15.39
C MET A 303 5.22 9.21 14.38
N ARG A 304 4.09 8.58 14.72
CA ARG A 304 2.90 8.66 13.88
C ARG A 304 2.38 10.09 13.74
N HIS A 305 2.48 10.90 14.80
CA HIS A 305 2.04 12.29 14.80
C HIS A 305 2.94 13.17 13.93
N HIS A 306 4.25 12.94 13.96
CA HIS A 306 5.22 13.66 13.15
C HIS A 306 4.87 13.64 11.65
N LEU A 307 4.64 12.46 11.05
CA LEU A 307 4.24 12.37 9.64
C LEU A 307 2.95 13.15 9.33
N ARG A 308 1.99 13.20 10.28
CA ARG A 308 0.76 13.98 10.07
C ARG A 308 1.06 15.48 10.03
N LEU A 309 1.95 15.97 10.89
CA LEU A 309 2.36 17.37 10.90
C LEU A 309 3.07 17.74 9.60
N VAL A 310 4.02 16.92 9.14
CA VAL A 310 4.70 17.12 7.84
C VAL A 310 3.67 17.26 6.72
N LEU A 311 2.67 16.39 6.68
CA LEU A 311 1.66 16.40 5.62
C LEU A 311 0.65 17.54 5.71
N LEU A 312 0.48 18.16 6.88
CA LEU A 312 -0.34 19.35 7.08
C LEU A 312 0.35 20.64 6.64
N THR A 313 1.68 20.63 6.52
CA THR A 313 2.48 21.81 6.19
C THR A 313 3.27 21.62 4.89
N PRO A 314 2.61 21.57 3.71
CA PRO A 314 3.34 21.64 2.45
C PRO A 314 4.18 22.92 2.37
N GLU A 315 5.39 22.80 1.82
CA GLU A 315 6.29 23.93 1.59
C GLU A 315 5.69 24.78 0.46
N ALA A 316 4.82 25.72 0.85
CA ALA A 316 4.17 26.58 -0.13
C ALA A 316 5.21 27.41 -0.90
N PRO A 317 5.07 27.54 -2.23
CA PRO A 317 5.79 28.54 -3.00
C PRO A 317 5.32 29.93 -2.58
N GLY A 318 6.02 30.58 -1.64
CA GLY A 318 5.79 31.99 -1.32
C GLY A 318 4.50 32.29 -0.55
N ALA A 319 3.98 31.37 0.26
CA ALA A 319 2.97 31.75 1.24
C ALA A 319 3.65 32.54 2.36
N GLU A 320 3.49 33.86 2.36
CA GLU A 320 3.63 34.61 3.60
C GLU A 320 2.71 33.98 4.65
N PRO A 321 3.17 33.81 5.90
CA PRO A 321 2.31 33.31 6.96
C PRO A 321 1.07 34.20 7.04
N PRO A 322 -0.12 33.63 7.36
CA PRO A 322 -1.30 34.47 7.55
C PRO A 322 -0.93 35.57 8.53
N ALA A 323 -1.08 36.82 8.10
CA ALA A 323 -0.86 37.98 8.94
C ALA A 323 -1.57 37.70 10.27
N LYS A 324 -0.81 37.79 11.37
CA LYS A 324 -1.38 37.69 12.72
C LYS A 324 -2.62 38.56 12.71
N VAL A 325 -3.78 37.97 13.00
CA VAL A 325 -4.98 38.75 13.25
C VAL A 325 -4.61 39.68 14.41
N GLU A 326 -4.30 40.93 14.08
CA GLU A 326 -4.12 41.98 15.05
C GLU A 326 -5.44 42.04 15.83
N LYS A 327 -5.33 41.83 17.14
CA LYS A 327 -6.41 42.10 18.08
C LYS A 327 -6.62 43.62 18.13
N ASP A 328 -7.29 44.15 17.13
CA ASP A 328 -7.90 45.47 17.22
C ASP A 328 -9.37 45.34 16.85
N SER A 329 -10.17 45.07 17.89
CA SER A 329 -11.58 45.38 17.89
C SER A 329 -11.90 45.89 19.29
N LYS A 330 -11.66 47.19 19.42
CA LYS A 330 -12.23 48.08 20.42
C LYS A 330 -13.75 47.89 20.38
N VAL A 331 -14.30 47.17 21.36
CA VAL A 331 -15.75 47.11 21.55
C VAL A 331 -16.15 48.39 22.25
N GLU A 332 -16.70 49.31 21.47
CA GLU A 332 -17.38 50.51 21.97
C GLU A 332 -18.72 50.07 22.58
N ALA A 333 -18.94 50.46 23.83
CA ALA A 333 -20.16 50.13 24.58
C ALA A 333 -21.38 50.86 23.98
N PRO A 334 -22.55 50.21 23.86
CA PRO A 334 -23.79 50.91 23.55
C PRO A 334 -24.36 51.60 24.80
N PRO A 335 -25.10 52.71 24.66
CA PRO A 335 -25.58 53.49 25.79
C PRO A 335 -26.78 52.81 26.47
N GLU A 336 -26.85 53.00 27.79
CA GLU A 336 -28.03 52.75 28.62
C GLU A 336 -29.21 53.62 28.16
N THR A 337 -30.40 53.01 28.01
CA THR A 337 -31.67 53.62 28.43
C THR A 337 -32.76 52.55 28.58
N GLU A 338 -33.28 52.50 29.80
CA GLU A 338 -34.67 52.26 30.23
C GLU A 338 -35.33 50.86 30.13
N ASN A 339 -35.56 50.34 31.34
CA ASN A 339 -36.42 49.24 31.77
C ASN A 339 -37.91 49.55 31.45
N PRO A 340 -38.79 48.53 31.26
CA PRO A 340 -39.49 48.04 32.45
C PRO A 340 -39.77 46.52 32.48
N ALA A 341 -39.48 45.96 33.65
CA ALA A 341 -40.32 45.11 34.48
C ALA A 341 -40.68 43.65 34.06
N ALA A 342 -40.24 42.76 34.97
CA ALA A 342 -40.93 41.58 35.51
C ALA A 342 -41.00 40.30 34.67
N ALA A 343 -40.26 39.27 35.09
CA ALA A 343 -40.81 38.23 36.00
C ALA A 343 -39.83 37.06 36.21
N VAL A 344 -39.52 36.81 37.49
CA VAL A 344 -39.55 35.48 38.16
C VAL A 344 -38.53 34.42 37.70
N GLN A 345 -37.78 33.71 38.53
CA GLN A 345 -37.41 33.70 39.94
C GLN A 345 -36.24 32.71 40.03
N GLU A 346 -35.43 32.90 41.07
CA GLU A 346 -34.22 32.17 41.42
C GLU A 346 -34.42 30.66 41.62
N ARG A 347 -33.37 29.87 41.34
CA ARG A 347 -32.66 29.11 42.39
C ARG A 347 -31.33 28.49 41.91
N PRO A 348 -30.35 28.33 42.83
CA PRO A 348 -28.98 27.95 42.53
C PRO A 348 -28.69 26.43 42.70
N GLU A 349 -27.46 26.09 42.36
CA GLU A 349 -26.73 24.80 42.40
C GLU A 349 -26.91 23.94 43.67
N PRO A 350 -26.47 22.66 43.60
CA PRO A 350 -25.85 22.08 44.78
C PRO A 350 -24.52 21.33 44.53
N THR A 351 -23.64 21.48 45.51
CA THR A 351 -22.41 20.74 45.77
C THR A 351 -22.68 19.55 46.72
N GLU A 352 -22.03 18.43 46.42
CA GLU A 352 -21.42 17.41 47.31
C GLU A 352 -22.16 16.68 48.47
N GLN A 353 -22.10 15.34 48.33
CA GLN A 353 -21.64 14.30 49.28
C GLN A 353 -22.57 13.63 50.33
N SER A 354 -22.56 12.29 50.22
CA SER A 354 -22.53 11.20 51.24
C SER A 354 -23.67 11.00 52.27
N ASN A 355 -24.38 9.86 52.18
CA ASN A 355 -24.17 8.68 53.05
C ASN A 355 -25.23 7.56 52.91
N THR A 356 -24.71 6.32 52.82
CA THR A 356 -25.14 5.05 53.47
C THR A 356 -26.57 4.47 53.31
N VAL A 357 -26.64 3.19 52.91
CA VAL A 357 -27.24 2.01 53.61
C VAL A 357 -27.66 0.93 52.59
N ALA A 358 -27.18 -0.31 52.79
CA ALA A 358 -27.69 -1.54 52.17
C ALA A 358 -28.70 -2.23 53.10
N PRO A 359 -29.62 -3.11 52.62
CA PRO A 359 -29.30 -4.55 52.65
C PRO A 359 -29.94 -5.47 51.56
N GLN A 360 -29.21 -6.54 51.25
CA GLN A 360 -29.60 -7.97 51.03
C GLN A 360 -30.68 -8.42 49.99
N ARG A 361 -30.19 -9.09 48.92
CA ARG A 361 -30.50 -10.43 48.31
C ARG A 361 -31.95 -11.01 48.29
N PRO A 362 -32.37 -11.71 47.21
CA PRO A 362 -32.00 -13.13 47.04
C PRO A 362 -31.68 -13.61 45.61
N VAL A 363 -31.16 -14.83 45.57
CA VAL A 363 -30.66 -15.64 44.46
C VAL A 363 -31.80 -16.39 43.77
N THR A 364 -31.80 -16.53 42.44
CA THR A 364 -32.15 -17.80 41.77
C THR A 364 -31.65 -17.87 40.32
N ALA A 365 -31.38 -19.11 39.94
CA ALA A 365 -30.57 -19.59 38.83
C ALA A 365 -31.22 -19.54 37.42
N THR A 366 -30.34 -19.88 36.46
CA THR A 366 -30.58 -20.67 35.23
C THR A 366 -30.79 -19.89 33.93
N ALA A 367 -29.76 -19.87 33.08
CA ALA A 367 -29.74 -20.58 31.79
C ALA A 367 -28.51 -20.15 30.97
N GLN A 368 -27.64 -21.12 30.64
CA GLN A 368 -26.73 -21.02 29.50
C GLN A 368 -27.52 -20.78 28.21
N PRO A 369 -26.88 -20.24 27.19
CA PRO A 369 -26.82 -21.05 25.97
C PRO A 369 -25.41 -21.12 25.38
N THR A 370 -24.97 -22.38 25.24
CA THR A 370 -24.37 -22.97 24.05
C THR A 370 -23.09 -22.36 23.48
N GLN A 371 -22.01 -23.09 23.78
CA GLN A 371 -20.93 -23.47 22.87
C GLN A 371 -21.37 -23.47 21.39
N ALA A 372 -21.05 -22.41 20.65
CA ALA A 372 -20.99 -22.48 19.20
C ALA A 372 -19.58 -22.95 18.82
N LYS A 373 -19.49 -24.19 18.34
CA LYS A 373 -18.35 -24.70 17.56
C LYS A 373 -18.07 -23.70 16.44
N ILE A 374 -16.99 -22.94 16.56
CA ILE A 374 -16.39 -22.31 15.40
C ILE A 374 -15.56 -23.41 14.76
N ASP A 375 -16.18 -24.10 13.80
CA ASP A 375 -15.51 -25.05 12.94
C ASP A 375 -14.32 -24.36 12.28
N ALA A 376 -13.15 -24.91 12.58
CA ALA A 376 -11.91 -24.67 11.87
C ALA A 376 -12.13 -24.94 10.37
N LYS A 377 -12.26 -23.86 9.60
CA LYS A 377 -11.82 -23.83 8.20
C LYS A 377 -10.85 -22.67 8.05
N GLY A 378 -9.66 -22.86 8.62
CA GLY A 378 -8.44 -22.20 8.19
C GLY A 378 -8.19 -22.53 6.72
N GLY A 379 -8.76 -21.71 5.84
CA GLY A 379 -8.49 -21.76 4.42
C GLY A 379 -7.10 -21.20 4.19
N LYS A 380 -6.09 -22.08 4.10
CA LYS A 380 -4.77 -21.77 3.55
C LYS A 380 -4.96 -20.97 2.25
N THR A 381 -4.69 -19.68 2.28
CA THR A 381 -4.59 -18.87 1.05
C THR A 381 -3.17 -19.02 0.54
N THR A 382 -2.84 -20.23 0.09
CA THR A 382 -1.60 -20.50 -0.65
C THR A 382 -1.65 -19.80 -2.01
N PHE A 383 -0.50 -19.64 -2.67
CA PHE A 383 -0.37 -19.20 -4.07
C PHE A 383 -1.38 -19.90 -5.02
N LYS A 384 -1.74 -21.15 -4.69
CA LYS A 384 -2.78 -21.98 -5.32
C LYS A 384 -4.18 -21.34 -5.32
N THR A 385 -4.56 -20.62 -4.25
CA THR A 385 -5.88 -19.98 -4.08
C THR A 385 -5.95 -18.65 -4.83
N MET A 386 -4.86 -17.86 -4.85
CA MET A 386 -4.79 -16.62 -5.64
C MET A 386 -4.80 -16.88 -7.16
N LEU A 387 -4.26 -18.02 -7.64
CA LEU A 387 -4.27 -18.38 -9.06
C LEU A 387 -5.48 -19.23 -9.49
N LYS A 388 -6.03 -20.14 -8.67
CA LYS A 388 -7.26 -20.87 -9.03
C LYS A 388 -8.50 -19.97 -9.09
N ALA A 389 -8.58 -18.93 -8.25
CA ALA A 389 -9.64 -17.93 -8.35
C ALA A 389 -9.57 -17.12 -9.67
N LYS A 390 -8.35 -16.94 -10.23
CA LYS A 390 -8.12 -16.26 -11.53
C LYS A 390 -8.44 -17.12 -12.74
N GLY A 391 -8.32 -18.45 -12.67
CA GLY A 391 -8.67 -19.36 -13.78
C GLY A 391 -10.16 -19.67 -13.94
N LYS A 392 -10.94 -19.67 -12.84
CA LYS A 392 -12.39 -20.02 -12.90
C LYS A 392 -13.28 -18.90 -13.47
N ARG A 393 -12.88 -17.63 -13.38
CA ARG A 393 -13.66 -16.50 -13.95
C ARG A 393 -13.61 -16.39 -15.47
N GLN A 394 -12.73 -17.12 -16.16
CA GLN A 394 -12.67 -17.13 -17.64
C GLN A 394 -13.49 -18.26 -18.29
N LYS A 395 -13.98 -19.27 -17.54
CA LYS A 395 -14.71 -20.41 -18.11
C LYS A 395 -16.24 -20.32 -18.06
N THR A 396 -16.84 -19.28 -17.46
CA THR A 396 -18.31 -19.17 -17.34
C THR A 396 -18.96 -18.13 -18.24
N LYS A 397 -18.26 -17.64 -19.29
CA LYS A 397 -18.81 -16.62 -20.21
C LYS A 397 -18.91 -17.05 -21.69
N GLY A 398 -18.96 -18.36 -21.95
CA GLY A 398 -19.05 -18.92 -23.30
C GLY A 398 -19.91 -20.18 -23.35
N MET A 399 -21.16 -20.10 -22.92
CA MET A 399 -22.19 -21.09 -23.24
C MET A 399 -23.55 -20.47 -22.97
N GLY A 400 -24.28 -20.15 -24.05
CA GLY A 400 -25.66 -19.65 -23.99
C GLY A 400 -25.95 -18.56 -25.00
N GLN A 401 -26.17 -18.94 -26.27
CA GLN A 401 -27.27 -18.49 -27.14
C GLN A 401 -27.04 -18.99 -28.57
N GLN A 402 -27.57 -20.18 -28.85
CA GLN A 402 -28.21 -20.49 -30.13
C GLN A 402 -29.70 -20.68 -29.80
N GLY A 403 -30.56 -20.04 -30.57
CA GLY A 403 -32.00 -19.94 -30.37
C GLY A 403 -32.50 -18.66 -31.00
#